data_AF-A0A132B1R6-F1
#
_entry.id   AF-A0A132B1R6-F1
#
_cell.length_a   1.000
_cell.length_b   1.000
_cell.length_c   1.000
_cell.angle_alpha   90.00
_cell.angle_beta   90.00
_cell.angle_gamma   90.00
#
_symmetry.space_group_name_H-M   'P 1'
#
loop_
_entity.id
_entity.type
_entity.pdbx_description
1 polymer ?
#
loop_
_entity_poly.entity_id
_entity_poly.type
_entity_poly.pdbx_seq_one_letter_code
_entity_poly.pdbx_strand_id
1 'polypeptide(L)'
;TGELGVPVNTTVSLKIGPRGPVLLEDTIGRKKVLHFAKERQAERVVHAVGHGAYGTFVSNGDYSNLTSACWLQAGASSDTFARFSTVVSPAGGGDVDRDIRGFATKLYTQCGNHDLLGLHLPSFLVNDGLLFPDVVHALKQEPDSGFPSFGAAHTTAYDFFTQRTESAFQVMNVLSDLGIPRTSRHHGSAGVSTYRFINAEGATTLFKWYFIPKLGYRSNVADEMSKIAGKMPQFQRADLYNNIEAGRFPEYDLKVQLFPDNDAFMYKNYDLLDPTIVVPFEENPPITLGTMTLNRNPTNYFAETEQVAFSPANVVTGISFVPDPVISWRLLAYDETHHYRHGSENFVEMGVNSPIVPVNNNFRDGLMQMYIYEGNSASTPNGIGGVYEASGPTAYGYGNQNFNGRIGRYEFNNDPYMQAAIFFNSQDNYSQQHTVDGYRFEVGLVADQNVKINFVNKVLNSIDNCLARRVAYGLGIPLPAAQEGTANVSGVMYPSQYPLQYTTPQPVVGLSVGIVTDSAGPSTSDLAAIQQVFDGQQLLFDIIAPHQGPLTRGVSATQSYITSSSVFFDAVIIVGNNTSLPDLQAFIQEAYTHGKPIGALGGTSS
;
A
#
# COMPACT_ATOMS: atom_id res chain seq x y z
N THR A 1 17.73 27.27 20.71
CA THR A 1 19.19 27.34 20.75
C THR A 1 19.73 27.19 19.34
N GLY A 2 20.99 27.53 19.06
CA GLY A 2 21.67 27.09 17.84
C GLY A 2 22.06 25.59 17.92
N GLU A 3 22.65 25.04 16.86
CA GLU A 3 23.10 23.63 16.80
C GLU A 3 24.06 23.24 17.92
N LEU A 4 24.81 24.20 18.49
CA LEU A 4 25.74 23.97 19.61
C LEU A 4 25.08 24.11 21.00
N GLY A 5 23.75 24.22 21.07
CA GLY A 5 23.02 24.38 22.33
C GLY A 5 23.05 25.81 22.91
N VAL A 6 23.71 26.77 22.26
CA VAL A 6 23.78 28.17 22.74
C VAL A 6 22.42 28.88 22.59
N PRO A 7 21.85 29.50 23.65
CA PRO A 7 20.65 30.32 23.54
C PRO A 7 20.91 31.59 22.73
N VAL A 8 20.01 31.90 21.78
CA VAL A 8 20.16 33.05 20.88
C VAL A 8 18.81 33.41 20.26
N ASN A 9 18.63 34.69 19.92
CA ASN A 9 17.47 35.14 19.16
C ASN A 9 17.62 34.77 17.67
N THR A 10 16.66 34.01 17.13
CA THR A 10 16.66 33.52 15.74
C THR A 10 15.58 34.16 14.85
N THR A 11 14.97 35.26 15.29
CA THR A 11 13.91 35.98 14.54
C THR A 11 14.41 37.23 13.84
N VAL A 12 15.62 37.69 14.16
CA VAL A 12 16.26 38.86 13.56
C VAL A 12 17.69 38.53 13.17
N SER A 13 18.10 38.99 11.99
CA SER A 13 19.50 38.86 11.56
C SER A 13 20.40 39.86 12.27
N LEU A 14 21.68 39.52 12.42
CA LEU A 14 22.72 40.47 12.83
C LEU A 14 22.96 41.52 11.73
N LYS A 15 22.87 42.80 12.08
CA LYS A 15 22.93 43.94 11.13
C LYS A 15 23.70 45.13 11.71
N ILE A 16 24.16 46.03 10.82
CA ILE A 16 24.71 47.34 11.20
C ILE A 16 23.56 48.32 11.50
N GLY A 17 23.12 48.37 12.75
CA GLY A 17 21.96 49.17 13.15
C GLY A 17 20.63 48.67 12.56
N PRO A 18 19.49 49.33 12.88
CA PRO A 18 18.17 48.79 12.56
C PRO A 18 17.85 48.65 11.06
N ARG A 19 18.54 49.40 10.19
CA ARG A 19 18.30 49.44 8.73
C ARG A 19 19.54 49.13 7.90
N GLY A 20 20.63 48.68 8.50
CA GLY A 20 21.85 48.33 7.78
C GLY A 20 21.82 46.92 7.18
N PRO A 21 22.88 46.56 6.44
CA PRO A 21 23.00 45.24 5.82
C PRO A 21 23.15 44.13 6.87
N VAL A 22 22.77 42.91 6.47
CA VAL A 22 23.02 41.68 7.25
C VAL A 22 24.50 41.35 7.19
N LEU A 23 25.08 40.99 8.34
CA LEU A 23 26.48 40.61 8.45
C LEU A 23 26.65 39.10 8.23
N LEU A 24 27.67 38.71 7.46
CA LEU A 24 27.97 37.30 7.19
C LEU A 24 28.43 36.54 8.46
N GLU A 25 28.93 37.26 9.46
CA GLU A 25 29.29 36.70 10.77
C GLU A 25 28.07 36.27 11.62
N ASP A 26 26.84 36.46 11.13
CA ASP A 26 25.62 35.87 11.70
C ASP A 26 25.62 34.35 11.55
N THR A 27 26.43 33.68 12.36
CA THR A 27 26.62 32.22 12.31
C THR A 27 25.31 31.47 12.54
N ILE A 28 24.42 32.00 13.37
CA ILE A 28 23.14 31.38 13.71
C ILE A 28 22.14 31.53 12.57
N GLY A 29 21.98 32.75 12.03
CA GLY A 29 21.13 33.00 10.88
C GLY A 29 21.55 32.17 9.67
N ARG A 30 22.86 32.11 9.39
CA ARG A 30 23.42 31.27 8.32
C ARG A 30 23.10 29.80 8.51
N LYS A 31 23.36 29.23 9.69
CA LYS A 31 23.11 27.80 9.95
C LYS A 31 21.64 27.44 9.80
N LYS A 32 20.72 28.26 10.32
CA LYS A 32 19.27 28.07 10.15
C LYS A 32 18.87 28.00 8.68
N VAL A 33 19.32 28.96 7.86
CA VAL A 33 18.99 29.02 6.42
C VAL A 33 19.65 27.87 5.65
N LEU A 34 20.90 27.53 5.98
CA LEU A 34 21.64 26.45 5.32
C LEU A 34 21.09 25.07 5.66
N HIS A 35 20.55 24.87 6.87
CA HIS A 35 19.86 23.63 7.23
C HIS A 35 18.56 23.50 6.43
N PHE A 36 17.74 24.56 6.38
CA PHE A 36 16.51 24.60 5.58
C PHE A 36 16.77 24.24 4.11
N ALA A 37 17.85 24.78 3.53
CA ALA A 37 18.24 24.50 2.14
C ALA A 37 18.62 23.02 1.87
N LYS A 38 18.77 22.19 2.92
CA LYS A 38 19.20 20.79 2.85
C LYS A 38 18.18 19.82 3.48
N GLU A 39 16.96 20.27 3.74
CA GLU A 39 15.93 19.42 4.39
C GLU A 39 15.40 18.29 3.49
N ARG A 40 15.58 18.36 2.18
CA ARG A 40 15.06 17.36 1.24
C ARG A 40 16.13 16.31 0.93
N GLN A 41 15.71 15.05 0.95
CA GLN A 41 16.46 13.89 0.46
C GLN A 41 15.80 13.36 -0.82
N ALA A 42 16.44 12.43 -1.50
CA ALA A 42 15.81 11.72 -2.61
C ALA A 42 14.54 11.00 -2.11
N GLU A 43 13.48 11.02 -2.90
CA GLU A 43 12.30 10.17 -2.65
C GLU A 43 12.61 8.71 -3.00
N ARG A 44 11.69 7.80 -2.66
CA ARG A 44 11.75 6.43 -3.19
C ARG A 44 11.42 6.46 -4.67
N VAL A 45 12.19 5.74 -5.49
CA VAL A 45 12.00 5.67 -6.95
C VAL A 45 10.58 5.21 -7.34
N VAL A 46 10.03 4.29 -6.56
CA VAL A 46 8.63 3.84 -6.57
C VAL A 46 8.10 3.91 -5.15
N HIS A 47 6.78 3.99 -4.97
CA HIS A 47 6.16 4.10 -3.66
C HIS A 47 6.54 5.36 -2.87
N ALA A 48 6.79 6.46 -3.57
CA ALA A 48 7.16 7.75 -2.97
C ALA A 48 6.05 8.29 -2.07
N VAL A 49 4.80 8.31 -2.54
CA VAL A 49 3.65 8.71 -1.73
C VAL A 49 3.27 7.56 -0.79
N GLY A 50 3.36 7.82 0.51
CA GLY A 50 2.91 6.86 1.51
C GLY A 50 2.65 7.44 2.88
N HIS A 51 2.12 6.61 3.76
CA HIS A 51 1.81 6.89 5.16
C HIS A 51 2.00 5.63 5.98
N GLY A 52 2.25 5.78 7.28
CA GLY A 52 2.54 4.63 8.12
C GLY A 52 2.16 4.86 9.56
N ALA A 53 2.13 3.77 10.31
CA ALA A 53 1.80 3.74 11.72
C ALA A 53 2.54 2.59 12.42
N TYR A 54 2.76 2.76 13.71
CA TYR A 54 3.25 1.70 14.58
C TYR A 54 2.10 0.80 15.04
N GLY A 55 2.47 -0.41 15.43
CA GLY A 55 1.54 -1.39 15.96
C GLY A 55 2.24 -2.50 16.72
N THR A 56 1.49 -3.57 16.93
CA THR A 56 1.97 -4.81 17.53
C THR A 56 1.45 -5.99 16.71
N PHE A 57 2.33 -6.95 16.44
CA PHE A 57 1.97 -8.26 15.91
C PHE A 57 2.00 -9.28 17.04
N VAL A 58 0.94 -10.10 17.12
CA VAL A 58 0.83 -11.19 18.09
C VAL A 58 0.63 -12.51 17.34
N SER A 59 1.48 -13.49 17.62
CA SER A 59 1.34 -14.85 17.11
C SER A 59 0.09 -15.51 17.71
N ASN A 60 -0.73 -16.16 16.89
CA ASN A 60 -1.94 -16.86 17.33
C ASN A 60 -1.66 -18.27 17.89
N GLY A 61 -0.42 -18.72 17.85
CA GLY A 61 -0.04 -20.06 18.28
C GLY A 61 1.46 -20.27 18.31
N ASP A 62 1.85 -21.54 18.36
CA ASP A 62 3.21 -22.00 18.20
C ASP A 62 3.36 -22.62 16.81
N TYR A 63 4.22 -22.03 15.98
CA TYR A 63 4.51 -22.51 14.63
C TYR A 63 5.94 -23.03 14.51
N SER A 64 6.57 -23.45 15.62
CA SER A 64 7.87 -24.11 15.66
C SER A 64 7.98 -25.32 14.72
N ASN A 65 6.87 -26.01 14.46
CA ASN A 65 6.82 -27.12 13.50
C ASN A 65 7.04 -26.68 12.05
N LEU A 66 6.73 -25.41 11.72
CA LEU A 66 6.94 -24.82 10.39
C LEU A 66 8.25 -24.04 10.32
N THR A 67 8.54 -23.22 11.33
CA THR A 67 9.62 -22.24 11.30
C THR A 67 10.26 -22.00 12.65
N SER A 68 11.57 -21.74 12.61
CA SER A 68 12.36 -21.27 13.76
C SER A 68 12.30 -19.74 13.97
N ALA A 69 11.48 -19.01 13.20
CA ALA A 69 11.32 -17.57 13.33
C ALA A 69 10.75 -17.19 14.69
N CYS A 70 11.50 -16.39 15.47
CA CYS A 70 11.16 -16.10 16.86
C CYS A 70 9.80 -15.41 17.05
N TRP A 71 9.35 -14.64 16.06
CA TRP A 71 8.08 -13.90 16.11
C TRP A 71 6.84 -14.77 15.83
N LEU A 72 7.03 -16.04 15.48
CA LEU A 72 5.97 -17.05 15.26
C LEU A 72 5.97 -18.17 16.30
N GLN A 73 6.72 -18.01 17.39
CA GLN A 73 6.74 -18.99 18.48
C GLN A 73 5.60 -18.74 19.49
N ALA A 74 5.37 -19.71 20.38
CA ALA A 74 4.34 -19.62 21.41
C ALA A 74 4.41 -18.31 22.21
N GLY A 75 3.33 -17.53 22.23
CA GLY A 75 3.23 -16.28 22.99
C GLY A 75 4.09 -15.13 22.45
N ALA A 76 4.66 -15.27 21.24
CA ALA A 76 5.45 -14.23 20.63
C ALA A 76 4.61 -12.97 20.32
N SER A 77 5.18 -11.82 20.68
CA SER A 77 4.66 -10.49 20.38
C SER A 77 5.82 -9.63 19.90
N SER A 78 5.60 -8.80 18.88
CA SER A 78 6.62 -7.94 18.31
C SER A 78 6.03 -6.58 17.96
N ASP A 79 6.75 -5.51 18.28
CA ASP A 79 6.40 -4.19 17.80
C ASP A 79 6.53 -4.14 16.28
N THR A 80 5.72 -3.32 15.64
CA THR A 80 5.71 -3.20 14.18
C THR A 80 5.70 -1.75 13.73
N PHE A 81 6.21 -1.52 12.52
CA PHE A 81 5.91 -0.32 11.75
C PHE A 81 5.44 -0.72 10.36
N ALA A 82 4.23 -0.30 10.00
CA ALA A 82 3.64 -0.54 8.68
C ALA A 82 3.60 0.74 7.86
N ARG A 83 3.94 0.64 6.57
CA ARG A 83 3.84 1.73 5.58
C ARG A 83 2.99 1.28 4.40
N PHE A 84 1.98 2.09 4.11
CA PHE A 84 1.12 2.02 2.94
C PHE A 84 1.58 3.04 1.90
N SER A 85 1.35 2.77 0.62
CA SER A 85 1.81 3.65 -0.46
C SER A 85 1.09 3.40 -1.77
N THR A 86 1.05 4.37 -2.66
CA THR A 86 0.85 4.13 -4.11
C THR A 86 2.17 3.63 -4.74
N VAL A 87 2.29 3.48 -6.05
CA VAL A 87 3.54 3.08 -6.73
C VAL A 87 4.09 4.21 -7.58
N VAL A 88 3.26 4.79 -8.45
CA VAL A 88 3.69 5.66 -9.55
C VAL A 88 3.88 7.10 -9.09
N SER A 89 2.95 7.63 -8.29
CA SER A 89 2.92 9.04 -7.92
C SER A 89 4.23 9.47 -7.22
N PRO A 90 4.86 10.59 -7.65
CA PRO A 90 6.04 11.14 -6.99
C PRO A 90 5.67 11.78 -5.64
N ALA A 91 6.66 12.10 -4.81
CA ALA A 91 6.40 12.78 -3.53
C ALA A 91 5.64 14.10 -3.76
N GLY A 92 4.58 14.29 -2.99
CA GLY A 92 3.62 15.39 -3.18
C GLY A 92 2.38 15.02 -4.00
N GLY A 93 2.36 13.84 -4.63
CA GLY A 93 1.17 13.28 -5.28
C GLY A 93 0.08 12.79 -4.31
N GLY A 94 -0.99 12.21 -4.89
CA GLY A 94 -2.13 11.67 -4.17
C GLY A 94 -1.94 10.23 -3.67
N ASP A 95 -2.60 9.88 -2.56
CA ASP A 95 -2.67 8.53 -2.01
C ASP A 95 -3.95 7.77 -2.41
N VAL A 96 -4.82 8.37 -3.22
CA VAL A 96 -6.10 7.79 -3.67
C VAL A 96 -6.16 7.42 -5.15
N ASP A 97 -5.18 7.86 -5.95
CA ASP A 97 -5.13 7.63 -7.41
C ASP A 97 -5.30 6.15 -7.76
N ARG A 98 -5.90 5.80 -8.91
CA ARG A 98 -5.94 4.39 -9.35
C ARG A 98 -4.52 3.89 -9.56
N ASP A 99 -4.09 2.95 -8.73
CA ASP A 99 -2.71 2.44 -8.72
C ASP A 99 -2.63 1.16 -7.89
N ILE A 100 -1.53 0.43 -8.03
CA ILE A 100 -1.14 -0.57 -7.05
C ILE A 100 -0.87 0.13 -5.70
N ARG A 101 -1.27 -0.51 -4.59
CA ARG A 101 -0.85 -0.13 -3.24
C ARG A 101 0.27 -1.03 -2.75
N GLY A 102 1.35 -0.44 -2.24
CA GLY A 102 2.34 -1.14 -1.42
C GLY A 102 1.90 -1.20 0.03
N PHE A 103 2.13 -2.33 0.69
CA PHE A 103 1.90 -2.53 2.12
C PHE A 103 3.09 -3.29 2.69
N ALA A 104 4.01 -2.53 3.31
CA ALA A 104 5.24 -3.04 3.88
C ALA A 104 5.20 -2.96 5.41
N THR A 105 5.60 -4.05 6.08
CA THR A 105 5.61 -4.14 7.54
C THR A 105 6.99 -4.57 8.01
N LYS A 106 7.57 -3.81 8.94
CA LYS A 106 8.78 -4.17 9.69
C LYS A 106 8.34 -4.71 11.04
N LEU A 107 8.80 -5.90 11.39
CA LEU A 107 8.65 -6.51 12.71
C LEU A 107 9.96 -6.30 13.47
N TYR A 108 9.90 -5.63 14.62
CA TYR A 108 11.03 -5.49 15.53
C TYR A 108 11.01 -6.68 16.49
N THR A 109 11.75 -7.73 16.14
CA THR A 109 11.70 -9.01 16.86
C THR A 109 12.88 -9.18 17.80
N GLN A 110 12.78 -10.14 18.72
CA GLN A 110 13.87 -10.52 19.63
C GLN A 110 15.03 -11.25 18.92
N CYS A 111 14.90 -11.54 17.63
CA CYS A 111 15.94 -12.17 16.80
C CYS A 111 16.37 -11.28 15.61
N GLY A 112 16.09 -9.97 15.68
CA GLY A 112 16.40 -9.01 14.63
C GLY A 112 15.17 -8.49 13.89
N ASN A 113 15.37 -7.58 12.94
CA ASN A 113 14.26 -7.05 12.16
C ASN A 113 13.86 -8.04 11.05
N HIS A 114 12.55 -8.23 10.88
CA HIS A 114 11.99 -8.97 9.75
C HIS A 114 11.06 -8.07 8.95
N ASP A 115 11.26 -7.94 7.64
CA ASP A 115 10.39 -7.13 6.80
C ASP A 115 9.52 -7.98 5.88
N LEU A 116 8.21 -7.73 5.93
CA LEU A 116 7.20 -8.29 5.03
C LEU A 116 6.80 -7.21 4.01
N LEU A 117 7.33 -7.29 2.79
CA LEU A 117 7.05 -6.30 1.73
C LEU A 117 6.08 -6.89 0.71
N GLY A 118 4.83 -6.44 0.75
CA GLY A 118 3.79 -6.88 -0.15
C GLY A 118 3.11 -5.76 -0.91
N LEU A 119 2.17 -6.17 -1.76
CA LEU A 119 1.23 -5.32 -2.46
C LEU A 119 -0.18 -5.67 -1.99
N HIS A 120 -1.13 -4.75 -2.08
CA HIS A 120 -2.53 -5.10 -1.79
C HIS A 120 -3.15 -6.10 -2.79
N LEU A 121 -2.48 -6.34 -3.92
CA LEU A 121 -2.86 -7.32 -4.95
C LEU A 121 -1.90 -8.52 -4.91
N PRO A 122 -2.38 -9.73 -5.28
CA PRO A 122 -1.62 -10.96 -5.09
C PRO A 122 -0.57 -11.29 -6.17
N SER A 123 -0.48 -10.51 -7.24
CA SER A 123 0.45 -10.71 -8.36
C SER A 123 1.36 -9.50 -8.63
N PHE A 124 2.33 -9.69 -9.52
CA PHE A 124 3.19 -8.63 -10.06
C PHE A 124 2.90 -8.34 -11.54
N LEU A 125 3.47 -7.25 -12.07
CA LEU A 125 3.31 -6.87 -13.50
C LEU A 125 4.26 -7.63 -14.45
N VAL A 126 5.38 -8.13 -13.93
CA VAL A 126 6.41 -8.84 -14.70
C VAL A 126 6.83 -10.09 -13.95
N ASN A 127 7.25 -11.12 -14.68
CA ASN A 127 7.71 -12.38 -14.10
C ASN A 127 9.23 -12.45 -13.89
N ASP A 128 10.00 -11.43 -14.29
CA ASP A 128 11.43 -11.30 -14.00
C ASP A 128 11.74 -9.86 -13.54
N GLY A 129 12.48 -9.72 -12.42
CA GLY A 129 12.86 -8.43 -11.85
C GLY A 129 13.80 -7.61 -12.76
N LEU A 130 14.44 -8.23 -13.74
CA LEU A 130 15.23 -7.54 -14.77
C LEU A 130 14.40 -6.50 -15.53
N LEU A 131 13.11 -6.76 -15.73
CA LEU A 131 12.18 -5.89 -16.45
C LEU A 131 11.55 -4.81 -15.56
N PHE A 132 11.89 -4.76 -14.28
CA PHE A 132 11.34 -3.77 -13.35
C PHE A 132 11.60 -2.32 -13.79
N PRO A 133 12.79 -1.93 -14.28
CA PRO A 133 13.00 -0.60 -14.83
C PRO A 133 12.09 -0.31 -16.03
N ASP A 134 11.91 -1.27 -16.94
CA ASP A 134 11.10 -1.08 -18.15
C ASP A 134 9.62 -0.85 -17.80
N VAL A 135 9.03 -1.67 -16.92
CA VAL A 135 7.63 -1.49 -16.51
C VAL A 135 7.43 -0.21 -15.70
N VAL A 136 8.38 0.17 -14.85
CA VAL A 136 8.29 1.43 -14.08
C VAL A 136 8.43 2.65 -15.00
N HIS A 137 9.35 2.63 -15.96
CA HIS A 137 9.45 3.69 -16.97
C HIS A 137 8.20 3.78 -17.83
N ALA A 138 7.60 2.66 -18.20
CA ALA A 138 6.36 2.63 -18.96
C ALA A 138 5.17 3.23 -18.18
N LEU A 139 5.15 3.06 -16.85
CA LEU A 139 4.08 3.57 -15.97
C LEU A 139 4.25 5.04 -15.56
N LYS A 140 5.50 5.48 -15.33
CA LYS A 140 5.82 6.86 -14.94
C LYS A 140 5.54 7.84 -16.07
N GLN A 141 5.75 9.13 -15.79
CA GLN A 141 5.65 10.23 -16.74
C GLN A 141 6.37 9.91 -18.05
N GLU A 142 5.73 10.18 -19.19
CA GLU A 142 6.36 10.00 -20.49
C GLU A 142 7.60 10.93 -20.58
N PRO A 143 8.76 10.42 -21.07
CA PRO A 143 10.05 11.11 -20.91
C PRO A 143 10.19 12.38 -21.75
N ASP A 144 9.40 12.52 -22.82
CA ASP A 144 9.39 13.68 -23.70
C ASP A 144 8.46 14.79 -23.18
N SER A 145 7.35 14.41 -22.54
CA SER A 145 6.27 15.33 -22.13
C SER A 145 6.29 15.67 -20.64
N GLY A 146 6.81 14.78 -19.80
CA GLY A 146 6.82 14.92 -18.34
C GLY A 146 5.44 14.71 -17.68
N PHE A 147 4.47 14.10 -18.36
CA PHE A 147 3.14 13.80 -17.81
C PHE A 147 2.55 12.51 -18.43
N PRO A 148 1.49 11.93 -17.84
CA PRO A 148 0.89 12.23 -16.54
C PRO A 148 1.79 11.81 -15.37
N SER A 149 1.63 12.45 -14.20
CA SER A 149 2.45 12.18 -13.01
C SER A 149 1.91 11.09 -12.09
N PHE A 150 0.79 10.45 -12.47
CA PHE A 150 0.12 9.41 -11.71
C PHE A 150 -0.66 8.49 -12.66
N GLY A 151 -0.86 7.25 -12.24
CA GLY A 151 -1.62 6.24 -12.99
C GLY A 151 -0.94 5.78 -14.28
N ALA A 152 -1.63 4.90 -15.03
CA ALA A 152 -1.14 4.28 -16.25
C ALA A 152 -1.89 4.75 -17.52
N ALA A 153 -2.75 5.77 -17.40
CA ALA A 153 -3.68 6.24 -18.43
C ALA A 153 -2.98 7.04 -19.56
N HIS A 154 -1.96 6.46 -20.19
CA HIS A 154 -1.12 7.09 -21.22
C HIS A 154 -0.45 6.06 -22.14
N THR A 155 0.25 6.51 -23.17
CA THR A 155 0.63 5.66 -24.30
C THR A 155 1.73 4.66 -23.96
N THR A 156 2.75 5.06 -23.20
CA THR A 156 3.88 4.16 -22.93
C THR A 156 3.47 2.97 -22.07
N ALA A 157 2.55 3.15 -21.13
CA ALA A 157 2.05 2.07 -20.28
C ALA A 157 1.31 1.01 -21.08
N TYR A 158 0.36 1.41 -21.92
CA TYR A 158 -0.45 0.48 -22.70
C TYR A 158 0.28 -0.13 -23.89
N ASP A 159 1.32 0.53 -24.41
CA ASP A 159 2.24 -0.14 -25.34
C ASP A 159 2.98 -1.27 -24.62
N PHE A 160 3.57 -1.00 -23.46
CA PHE A 160 4.26 -2.04 -22.67
C PHE A 160 3.34 -3.24 -22.35
N PHE A 161 2.13 -2.99 -21.85
CA PHE A 161 1.16 -4.07 -21.57
C PHE A 161 0.73 -4.85 -22.81
N THR A 162 0.79 -4.24 -23.99
CA THR A 162 0.53 -4.94 -25.27
C THR A 162 1.68 -5.88 -25.65
N GLN A 163 2.93 -5.53 -25.30
CA GLN A 163 4.12 -6.34 -25.62
C GLN A 163 4.47 -7.36 -24.54
N ARG A 164 4.08 -7.12 -23.29
CA ARG A 164 4.38 -7.95 -22.11
C ARG A 164 3.08 -8.45 -21.48
N THR A 165 2.59 -9.55 -22.04
CA THR A 165 1.25 -10.08 -21.75
C THR A 165 1.14 -10.68 -20.35
N GLU A 166 2.24 -11.04 -19.70
CA GLU A 166 2.28 -11.51 -18.31
C GLU A 166 1.70 -10.49 -17.31
N SER A 167 1.60 -9.21 -17.70
CA SER A 167 0.97 -8.15 -16.91
C SER A 167 -0.57 -8.24 -16.83
N ALA A 168 -1.21 -9.01 -17.71
CA ALA A 168 -2.65 -8.98 -17.93
C ALA A 168 -3.49 -9.18 -16.66
N PHE A 169 -3.11 -10.13 -15.79
CA PHE A 169 -3.84 -10.40 -14.55
C PHE A 169 -3.73 -9.22 -13.56
N GLN A 170 -2.55 -8.66 -13.39
CA GLN A 170 -2.35 -7.52 -12.48
C GLN A 170 -3.04 -6.26 -13.02
N VAL A 171 -2.97 -5.99 -14.32
CA VAL A 171 -3.67 -4.84 -14.95
C VAL A 171 -5.19 -4.97 -14.78
N MET A 172 -5.74 -6.18 -14.94
CA MET A 172 -7.16 -6.45 -14.68
C MET A 172 -7.56 -6.12 -13.23
N ASN A 173 -6.73 -6.49 -12.26
CA ASN A 173 -6.97 -6.17 -10.86
C ASN A 173 -6.92 -4.65 -10.61
N VAL A 174 -5.92 -3.94 -11.15
CA VAL A 174 -5.78 -2.49 -10.97
C VAL A 174 -6.92 -1.71 -11.63
N LEU A 175 -7.46 -2.16 -12.77
CA LEU A 175 -8.58 -1.49 -13.43
C LEU A 175 -9.95 -1.86 -12.85
N SER A 176 -10.03 -2.90 -12.02
CA SER A 176 -11.20 -3.16 -11.18
C SER A 176 -11.28 -2.20 -9.99
N ASP A 177 -12.30 -2.34 -9.15
CA ASP A 177 -12.42 -1.53 -7.93
C ASP A 177 -11.30 -1.82 -6.92
N LEU A 178 -10.59 -2.95 -7.03
CA LEU A 178 -9.45 -3.24 -6.17
C LEU A 178 -8.33 -2.20 -6.31
N GLY A 179 -8.14 -1.57 -7.47
CA GLY A 179 -7.12 -0.54 -7.69
C GLY A 179 -7.46 0.85 -7.14
N ILE A 180 -8.65 1.03 -6.55
CA ILE A 180 -9.11 2.29 -5.93
C ILE A 180 -9.65 2.03 -4.50
N PRO A 181 -8.87 1.40 -3.61
CA PRO A 181 -9.34 1.06 -2.27
C PRO A 181 -9.76 2.32 -1.50
N ARG A 182 -10.79 2.17 -0.67
CA ARG A 182 -11.42 3.28 0.07
C ARG A 182 -10.46 3.92 1.06
N THR A 183 -9.71 3.10 1.79
CA THR A 183 -8.61 3.52 2.68
C THR A 183 -7.61 2.38 2.87
N SER A 184 -6.45 2.69 3.44
CA SER A 184 -5.45 1.67 3.79
C SER A 184 -5.95 0.63 4.79
N ARG A 185 -6.98 0.95 5.58
CA ARG A 185 -7.60 0.04 6.56
C ARG A 185 -8.49 -1.04 5.93
N HIS A 186 -8.84 -0.87 4.65
CA HIS A 186 -9.84 -1.66 3.94
C HIS A 186 -9.28 -2.36 2.71
N HIS A 187 -7.98 -2.61 2.69
CA HIS A 187 -7.35 -3.50 1.74
C HIS A 187 -6.31 -4.35 2.44
N GLY A 188 -5.99 -5.50 1.84
CA GLY A 188 -5.00 -6.42 2.39
C GLY A 188 -3.58 -6.15 1.93
N SER A 189 -2.72 -7.13 2.18
CA SER A 189 -1.42 -7.32 1.53
C SER A 189 -1.32 -8.76 1.02
N ALA A 190 -0.48 -8.97 0.03
CA ALA A 190 0.04 -10.25 -0.40
C ALA A 190 1.54 -10.11 -0.65
N GLY A 191 2.31 -11.13 -0.24
CA GLY A 191 3.76 -11.18 -0.44
C GLY A 191 4.21 -11.31 -1.88
N VAL A 192 3.28 -11.67 -2.78
CA VAL A 192 3.47 -11.95 -4.22
C VAL A 192 4.37 -13.16 -4.48
N SER A 193 5.64 -13.07 -4.11
CA SER A 193 6.64 -14.13 -4.20
C SER A 193 6.36 -15.27 -3.21
N THR A 194 6.81 -16.47 -3.59
CA THR A 194 6.87 -17.62 -2.69
C THR A 194 8.14 -17.51 -1.82
N TYR A 195 8.03 -17.91 -0.55
CA TYR A 195 9.11 -17.96 0.41
C TYR A 195 9.24 -19.39 0.97
N ARG A 196 10.25 -19.62 1.79
CA ARG A 196 10.49 -20.90 2.47
C ARG A 196 10.52 -20.70 3.97
N PHE A 197 9.71 -21.45 4.71
CA PHE A 197 9.88 -21.67 6.14
C PHE A 197 10.91 -22.79 6.39
N ILE A 198 11.68 -22.65 7.47
CA ILE A 198 12.69 -23.61 7.93
C ILE A 198 12.54 -23.80 9.44
N ASN A 199 12.20 -25.00 9.87
CA ASN A 199 12.04 -25.31 11.29
C ASN A 199 13.39 -25.60 11.98
N ALA A 200 13.37 -25.92 13.28
CA ALA A 200 14.59 -26.16 14.06
C ALA A 200 15.36 -27.42 13.62
N GLU A 201 14.66 -28.41 13.04
CA GLU A 201 15.26 -29.63 12.49
C GLU A 201 15.76 -29.46 11.04
N GLY A 202 15.56 -28.28 10.45
CA GLY A 202 15.92 -27.99 9.05
C GLY A 202 14.90 -28.48 8.02
N ALA A 203 13.72 -28.94 8.44
CA ALA A 203 12.63 -29.26 7.55
C ALA A 203 12.02 -27.98 6.96
N THR A 204 11.61 -28.06 5.71
CA THR A 204 11.22 -26.89 4.93
C THR A 204 9.79 -26.96 4.41
N THR A 205 9.14 -25.81 4.27
CA THR A 205 7.80 -25.68 3.70
C THR A 205 7.71 -24.38 2.92
N LEU A 206 7.26 -24.43 1.67
CA LEU A 206 7.08 -23.23 0.88
C LEU A 206 5.81 -22.50 1.33
N PHE A 207 5.80 -21.18 1.24
CA PHE A 207 4.63 -20.40 1.62
C PHE A 207 4.47 -19.11 0.82
N LYS A 208 3.21 -18.69 0.63
CA LYS A 208 2.84 -17.31 0.26
C LYS A 208 2.07 -16.71 1.43
N TRP A 209 2.32 -15.44 1.76
CA TRP A 209 1.72 -14.77 2.90
C TRP A 209 0.76 -13.64 2.49
N TYR A 210 -0.21 -13.36 3.34
CA TYR A 210 -1.29 -12.39 3.12
C TYR A 210 -1.63 -11.67 4.43
N PHE A 211 -1.80 -10.35 4.39
CA PHE A 211 -2.51 -9.63 5.45
C PHE A 211 -3.96 -9.42 5.03
N ILE A 212 -4.91 -9.90 5.82
CA ILE A 212 -6.35 -9.78 5.55
C ILE A 212 -6.95 -8.77 6.53
N PRO A 213 -7.57 -7.66 6.06
CA PRO A 213 -8.13 -6.64 6.94
C PRO A 213 -9.35 -7.16 7.68
N LYS A 214 -9.37 -7.04 9.01
CA LYS A 214 -10.54 -7.45 9.81
C LYS A 214 -11.76 -6.55 9.59
N LEU A 215 -11.53 -5.31 9.14
CA LEU A 215 -12.61 -4.38 8.78
C LEU A 215 -13.27 -4.69 7.43
N GLY A 216 -12.74 -5.68 6.69
CA GLY A 216 -13.21 -6.03 5.36
C GLY A 216 -12.62 -5.16 4.26
N TYR A 217 -12.86 -5.59 3.01
CA TYR A 217 -12.42 -4.86 1.82
C TYR A 217 -13.45 -3.82 1.42
N ARG A 218 -12.99 -2.62 1.06
CA ARG A 218 -13.83 -1.52 0.55
C ARG A 218 -13.08 -0.72 -0.49
N SER A 219 -13.78 -0.25 -1.51
CA SER A 219 -13.25 0.58 -2.59
C SER A 219 -14.14 1.78 -2.87
N ASN A 220 -13.54 2.82 -3.45
CA ASN A 220 -14.29 3.96 -3.99
C ASN A 220 -14.89 3.57 -5.35
N VAL A 221 -15.77 4.44 -5.87
CA VAL A 221 -16.06 4.48 -7.32
C VAL A 221 -15.16 5.49 -8.04
N ALA A 222 -15.01 5.39 -9.36
CA ALA A 222 -13.99 6.17 -10.10
C ALA A 222 -14.18 7.70 -10.03
N ASP A 223 -15.41 8.21 -10.15
CA ASP A 223 -15.70 9.66 -10.02
C ASP A 223 -15.43 10.16 -8.59
N GLU A 224 -15.82 9.37 -7.59
CA GLU A 224 -15.55 9.66 -6.17
C GLU A 224 -14.05 9.77 -5.92
N MET A 225 -13.27 8.77 -6.34
CA MET A 225 -11.81 8.77 -6.21
C MET A 225 -11.19 10.03 -6.84
N SER A 226 -11.60 10.38 -8.05
CA SER A 226 -11.07 11.55 -8.77
C SER A 226 -11.36 12.87 -8.03
N LYS A 227 -12.54 12.97 -7.42
CA LYS A 227 -12.92 14.13 -6.59
C LYS A 227 -12.15 14.17 -5.27
N ILE A 228 -11.92 13.02 -4.63
CA ILE A 228 -11.07 12.95 -3.43
C ILE A 228 -9.66 13.42 -3.78
N ALA A 229 -9.08 12.94 -4.89
CA ALA A 229 -7.74 13.32 -5.33
C ALA A 229 -7.59 14.84 -5.48
N GLY A 230 -8.62 15.52 -6.02
CA GLY A 230 -8.62 16.98 -6.15
C GLY A 230 -8.84 17.75 -4.84
N LYS A 231 -9.67 17.23 -3.93
CA LYS A 231 -10.04 17.93 -2.68
C LYS A 231 -9.11 17.65 -1.51
N MET A 232 -8.61 16.42 -1.38
CA MET A 232 -7.72 15.97 -0.32
C MET A 232 -6.83 14.83 -0.85
N PRO A 233 -5.70 15.15 -1.51
CA PRO A 233 -4.84 14.13 -2.10
C PRO A 233 -4.20 13.19 -1.08
N GLN A 234 -4.15 13.53 0.21
CA GLN A 234 -3.63 12.66 1.29
C GLN A 234 -4.77 12.11 2.17
N PHE A 235 -5.87 11.72 1.55
CA PHE A 235 -7.06 11.27 2.24
C PHE A 235 -6.87 9.96 3.00
N GLN A 236 -6.16 8.98 2.43
CA GLN A 236 -5.92 7.71 3.13
C GLN A 236 -4.98 7.88 4.33
N ARG A 237 -4.00 8.78 4.22
CA ARG A 237 -3.16 9.20 5.34
C ARG A 237 -3.98 9.83 6.46
N ALA A 238 -4.86 10.77 6.11
CA ALA A 238 -5.75 11.43 7.08
C ALA A 238 -6.69 10.41 7.73
N ASP A 239 -7.26 9.49 6.96
CA ASP A 239 -8.12 8.41 7.48
C ASP A 239 -7.39 7.56 8.52
N LEU A 240 -6.20 7.03 8.19
CA LEU A 240 -5.44 6.18 9.12
C LEU A 240 -5.09 6.95 10.39
N TYR A 241 -4.58 8.17 10.23
CA TYR A 241 -4.17 9.02 11.35
C TYR A 241 -5.33 9.28 12.30
N ASN A 242 -6.45 9.79 11.77
CA ASN A 242 -7.61 10.18 12.57
C ASN A 242 -8.28 8.98 13.24
N ASN A 243 -8.33 7.82 12.58
CA ASN A 243 -8.87 6.61 13.19
C ASN A 243 -8.00 6.12 14.35
N ILE A 244 -6.67 6.17 14.21
CA ILE A 244 -5.76 5.82 15.32
C ILE A 244 -5.93 6.81 16.49
N GLU A 245 -5.99 8.12 16.24
CA GLU A 245 -6.25 9.12 17.29
C GLU A 245 -7.60 8.89 17.99
N ALA A 246 -8.62 8.43 17.26
CA ALA A 246 -9.93 8.10 17.81
C ALA A 246 -9.99 6.72 18.50
N GLY A 247 -8.88 6.00 18.61
CA GLY A 247 -8.83 4.65 19.20
C GLY A 247 -9.55 3.58 18.35
N ARG A 248 -9.67 3.81 17.04
CA ARG A 248 -10.25 2.90 16.04
C ARG A 248 -9.12 2.20 15.29
N PHE A 249 -8.43 1.30 15.98
CA PHE A 249 -7.23 0.65 15.48
C PHE A 249 -7.56 -0.36 14.38
N PRO A 250 -6.99 -0.23 13.17
CA PRO A 250 -7.13 -1.26 12.14
C PRO A 250 -6.33 -2.50 12.52
N GLU A 251 -6.93 -3.66 12.25
CA GLU A 251 -6.35 -4.97 12.48
C GLU A 251 -6.26 -5.78 11.18
N TYR A 252 -5.19 -6.56 11.06
CA TYR A 252 -4.95 -7.44 9.92
C TYR A 252 -4.53 -8.83 10.41
N ASP A 253 -5.19 -9.87 9.91
CA ASP A 253 -4.76 -11.25 10.13
C ASP A 253 -3.65 -11.60 9.14
N LEU A 254 -2.49 -12.04 9.65
CA LEU A 254 -1.48 -12.68 8.82
C LEU A 254 -1.93 -14.10 8.52
N LYS A 255 -2.13 -14.40 7.25
CA LYS A 255 -2.43 -15.74 6.75
C LYS A 255 -1.35 -16.24 5.82
N VAL A 256 -1.16 -17.55 5.77
CA VAL A 256 -0.23 -18.19 4.83
C VAL A 256 -0.87 -19.35 4.10
N GLN A 257 -0.62 -19.44 2.80
CA GLN A 257 -0.79 -20.68 2.04
C GLN A 257 0.51 -21.48 2.19
N LEU A 258 0.39 -22.78 2.48
CA LEU A 258 1.53 -23.67 2.62
C LEU A 258 1.60 -24.62 1.41
N PHE A 259 2.80 -24.86 0.91
CA PHE A 259 3.05 -25.72 -0.23
C PHE A 259 4.20 -26.69 0.07
N PRO A 260 4.20 -27.88 -0.53
CA PRO A 260 5.35 -28.77 -0.46
C PRO A 260 6.61 -28.10 -1.01
N ASP A 261 7.74 -28.23 -0.31
CA ASP A 261 9.04 -27.82 -0.80
C ASP A 261 9.70 -28.98 -1.54
N ASN A 262 9.41 -29.07 -2.84
CA ASN A 262 10.04 -30.02 -3.75
C ASN A 262 10.81 -29.26 -4.85
N ASP A 263 11.78 -29.92 -5.48
CA ASP A 263 12.63 -29.31 -6.53
C ASP A 263 11.84 -28.82 -7.77
N ALA A 264 10.53 -29.13 -7.88
CA ALA A 264 9.70 -28.71 -9.01
C ALA A 264 9.11 -27.30 -8.83
N PHE A 265 8.94 -26.82 -7.60
CA PHE A 265 8.27 -25.54 -7.30
C PHE A 265 6.89 -25.39 -7.98
N MET A 266 6.18 -26.50 -8.16
CA MET A 266 4.84 -26.54 -8.73
C MET A 266 3.80 -26.96 -7.69
N TYR A 267 2.63 -26.35 -7.74
CA TYR A 267 1.46 -26.79 -6.97
C TYR A 267 0.22 -26.82 -7.84
N LYS A 268 -0.37 -27.99 -8.09
CA LYS A 268 -1.58 -28.14 -8.93
C LYS A 268 -1.50 -27.38 -10.28
N ASN A 269 -0.37 -27.45 -10.96
CA ASN A 269 -0.05 -26.73 -12.21
C ASN A 269 0.16 -25.20 -12.07
N TYR A 270 0.15 -24.65 -10.87
CA TYR A 270 0.62 -23.30 -10.61
C TYR A 270 2.12 -23.33 -10.38
N ASP A 271 2.85 -22.53 -11.15
CA ASP A 271 4.27 -22.27 -10.94
C ASP A 271 4.45 -21.32 -9.75
N LEU A 272 5.10 -21.80 -8.69
CA LEU A 272 5.31 -21.02 -7.47
C LEU A 272 6.46 -20.02 -7.60
N LEU A 273 7.26 -20.10 -8.66
CA LEU A 273 8.35 -19.16 -8.97
C LEU A 273 7.90 -18.00 -9.85
N ASP A 274 6.73 -18.10 -10.49
CA ASP A 274 6.16 -17.03 -11.30
C ASP A 274 5.30 -16.10 -10.43
N PRO A 275 5.74 -14.86 -10.17
CA PRO A 275 5.00 -13.90 -9.35
C PRO A 275 3.79 -13.30 -10.08
N THR A 276 3.59 -13.59 -11.37
CA THR A 276 2.37 -13.22 -12.10
C THR A 276 1.25 -14.25 -11.92
N ILE A 277 1.57 -15.41 -11.33
CA ILE A 277 0.64 -16.51 -11.07
C ILE A 277 0.26 -16.60 -9.59
N VAL A 278 -1.04 -16.68 -9.34
CA VAL A 278 -1.61 -16.78 -7.99
C VAL A 278 -2.26 -18.13 -7.78
N VAL A 279 -2.06 -18.74 -6.60
CA VAL A 279 -2.84 -19.92 -6.19
C VAL A 279 -4.11 -19.45 -5.49
N PRO A 280 -5.31 -19.67 -6.03
CA PRO A 280 -6.57 -19.26 -5.41
C PRO A 280 -6.78 -19.88 -4.03
N PHE A 281 -7.49 -19.19 -3.12
CA PHE A 281 -7.73 -19.73 -1.77
C PHE A 281 -8.66 -20.96 -1.79
N GLU A 282 -9.50 -21.10 -2.81
CA GLU A 282 -10.32 -22.29 -3.04
C GLU A 282 -9.46 -23.52 -3.39
N GLU A 283 -8.29 -23.31 -3.99
CA GLU A 283 -7.36 -24.39 -4.34
C GLU A 283 -6.42 -24.75 -3.19
N ASN A 284 -5.98 -23.76 -2.42
CA ASN A 284 -5.17 -23.95 -1.23
C ASN A 284 -5.61 -22.96 -0.13
N PRO A 285 -6.50 -23.36 0.79
CA PRO A 285 -6.97 -22.48 1.84
C PRO A 285 -5.84 -22.03 2.76
N PRO A 286 -5.70 -20.73 3.05
CA PRO A 286 -4.64 -20.26 3.93
C PRO A 286 -4.98 -20.47 5.41
N ILE A 287 -3.96 -20.63 6.24
CA ILE A 287 -4.08 -20.69 7.70
C ILE A 287 -3.69 -19.35 8.33
N THR A 288 -4.34 -18.94 9.42
CA THR A 288 -3.99 -17.72 10.15
C THR A 288 -2.84 -17.98 11.13
N LEU A 289 -1.78 -17.17 11.05
CA LEU A 289 -0.60 -17.24 11.93
C LEU A 289 -0.60 -16.22 13.06
N GLY A 290 -1.27 -15.08 12.89
CA GLY A 290 -1.25 -14.01 13.90
C GLY A 290 -2.06 -12.81 13.49
N THR A 291 -2.14 -11.83 14.38
CA THR A 291 -2.84 -10.56 14.15
C THR A 291 -1.89 -9.39 14.34
N MET A 292 -1.91 -8.43 13.40
CA MET A 292 -1.30 -7.12 13.57
C MET A 292 -2.36 -6.07 13.89
N THR A 293 -2.13 -5.25 14.91
CA THR A 293 -2.96 -4.08 15.26
C THR A 293 -2.13 -2.82 15.15
N LEU A 294 -2.55 -1.85 14.32
CA LEU A 294 -1.87 -0.54 14.23
C LEU A 294 -2.52 0.45 15.19
N ASN A 295 -1.77 0.93 16.17
CA ASN A 295 -2.33 1.62 17.33
C ASN A 295 -1.63 2.94 17.70
N ARG A 296 -0.61 3.36 16.93
CA ARG A 296 0.12 4.60 17.24
C ARG A 296 0.64 5.29 15.99
N ASN A 297 0.32 6.58 15.86
CA ASN A 297 0.84 7.44 14.80
C ASN A 297 2.33 7.76 14.99
N PRO A 298 3.07 8.03 13.90
CA PRO A 298 4.43 8.56 14.00
C PRO A 298 4.41 9.94 14.67
N THR A 299 5.44 10.25 15.45
CA THR A 299 5.62 11.58 16.07
C THR A 299 6.12 12.59 15.04
N ASN A 300 6.98 12.16 14.11
CA ASN A 300 7.50 12.95 13.02
C ASN A 300 7.48 12.16 11.72
N TYR A 301 6.67 12.61 10.76
CA TYR A 301 6.52 11.96 9.46
C TYR A 301 7.86 11.76 8.73
N PHE A 302 8.74 12.76 8.73
CA PHE A 302 10.00 12.66 7.99
C PHE A 302 10.98 11.69 8.65
N ALA A 303 11.17 11.80 9.97
CA ALA A 303 12.10 10.96 10.73
C ALA A 303 11.70 9.48 10.79
N GLU A 304 10.42 9.18 10.64
CA GLU A 304 9.88 7.84 10.82
C GLU A 304 9.34 7.29 9.49
N THR A 305 8.29 7.90 8.95
CA THR A 305 7.62 7.40 7.72
C THR A 305 8.44 7.62 6.45
N GLU A 306 9.11 8.77 6.31
CA GLU A 306 9.93 9.05 5.13
C GLU A 306 11.27 8.32 5.21
N GLN A 307 11.90 8.25 6.38
CA GLN A 307 13.22 7.63 6.55
C GLN A 307 13.21 6.10 6.75
N VAL A 308 12.07 5.45 7.03
CA VAL A 308 12.04 3.98 7.16
C VAL A 308 12.53 3.25 5.90
N ALA A 309 13.41 2.29 6.07
CA ALA A 309 13.96 1.44 5.04
C ALA A 309 13.45 0.01 5.24
N PHE A 310 12.70 -0.50 4.26
CA PHE A 310 12.27 -1.89 4.20
C PHE A 310 13.11 -2.63 3.18
N SER A 311 13.51 -3.88 3.44
CA SER A 311 14.19 -4.72 2.45
C SER A 311 13.67 -6.15 2.54
N PRO A 312 13.32 -6.82 1.43
CA PRO A 312 12.97 -8.24 1.48
C PRO A 312 14.15 -9.12 1.90
N ALA A 313 15.38 -8.59 1.87
CA ALA A 313 16.57 -9.25 2.41
C ALA A 313 16.60 -9.28 3.96
N ASN A 314 15.79 -8.46 4.63
CA ASN A 314 15.67 -8.47 6.08
C ASN A 314 14.82 -9.66 6.54
N VAL A 315 15.44 -10.84 6.57
CA VAL A 315 14.86 -12.07 7.07
C VAL A 315 15.53 -12.52 8.36
N VAL A 316 14.73 -13.06 9.28
CA VAL A 316 15.25 -13.71 10.49
C VAL A 316 15.45 -15.20 10.22
N THR A 317 16.21 -15.87 11.08
CA THR A 317 16.34 -17.34 11.10
C THR A 317 14.97 -18.00 10.99
N GLY A 318 14.87 -19.04 10.17
CA GLY A 318 13.64 -19.80 9.94
C GLY A 318 12.82 -19.36 8.73
N ILE A 319 13.26 -18.32 8.00
CA ILE A 319 12.65 -17.87 6.74
C ILE A 319 13.76 -17.69 5.69
N SER A 320 13.49 -18.11 4.45
CA SER A 320 14.42 -17.99 3.31
C SER A 320 13.67 -17.85 1.98
N PHE A 321 14.42 -17.74 0.89
CA PHE A 321 13.93 -17.46 -0.45
C PHE A 321 13.87 -18.71 -1.33
N VAL A 322 13.10 -18.63 -2.41
CA VAL A 322 13.08 -19.60 -3.51
C VAL A 322 13.73 -18.96 -4.75
N PRO A 323 14.09 -19.71 -5.80
CA PRO A 323 14.66 -19.16 -7.04
C PRO A 323 13.61 -18.42 -7.90
N ASP A 324 12.77 -17.58 -7.27
CA ASP A 324 11.90 -16.62 -7.95
C ASP A 324 12.80 -15.48 -8.48
N PRO A 325 12.77 -15.17 -9.79
CA PRO A 325 13.65 -14.17 -10.38
C PRO A 325 13.33 -12.75 -9.92
N VAL A 326 12.07 -12.42 -9.62
CA VAL A 326 11.70 -11.09 -9.09
C VAL A 326 12.26 -10.89 -7.69
N ILE A 327 12.09 -11.85 -6.77
CA ILE A 327 12.65 -11.69 -5.41
C ILE A 327 14.17 -11.58 -5.47
N SER A 328 14.83 -12.35 -6.33
CA SER A 328 16.29 -12.34 -6.50
C SER A 328 16.84 -10.94 -6.82
N TRP A 329 16.23 -10.23 -7.77
CA TRP A 329 16.63 -8.85 -8.09
C TRP A 329 16.28 -7.87 -6.97
N ARG A 330 15.16 -8.09 -6.27
CA ARG A 330 14.75 -7.23 -5.13
C ARG A 330 15.74 -7.32 -3.97
N LEU A 331 16.36 -8.48 -3.71
CA LEU A 331 17.37 -8.59 -2.64
C LEU A 331 18.50 -7.59 -2.84
N LEU A 332 18.96 -7.40 -4.08
CA LEU A 332 19.98 -6.41 -4.42
C LEU A 332 19.43 -4.98 -4.43
N ALA A 333 18.28 -4.76 -5.07
CA ALA A 333 17.80 -3.41 -5.39
C ALA A 333 17.50 -2.57 -4.15
N TYR A 334 17.00 -3.19 -3.07
CA TYR A 334 16.66 -2.45 -1.86
C TYR A 334 17.91 -2.00 -1.09
N ASP A 335 18.96 -2.82 -1.02
CA ASP A 335 20.19 -2.43 -0.34
C ASP A 335 20.83 -1.21 -1.03
N GLU A 336 20.92 -1.24 -2.36
CA GLU A 336 21.49 -0.13 -3.15
C GLU A 336 20.64 1.14 -3.08
N THR A 337 19.31 1.03 -3.20
CA THR A 337 18.45 2.24 -3.21
C THR A 337 18.43 2.94 -1.86
N HIS A 338 18.57 2.20 -0.75
CA HIS A 338 18.64 2.82 0.58
C HIS A 338 19.95 3.59 0.76
N HIS A 339 21.08 3.06 0.28
CA HIS A 339 22.34 3.81 0.24
C HIS A 339 22.17 5.12 -0.52
N TYR A 340 21.65 5.09 -1.75
CA TYR A 340 21.44 6.29 -2.56
C TYR A 340 20.51 7.30 -1.86
N ARG A 341 19.40 6.82 -1.28
CA ARG A 341 18.37 7.68 -0.69
C ARG A 341 18.83 8.38 0.59
N HIS A 342 19.57 7.66 1.43
CA HIS A 342 20.07 8.17 2.71
C HIS A 342 21.46 8.80 2.61
N GLY A 343 22.18 8.56 1.51
CA GLY A 343 23.57 8.99 1.32
C GLY A 343 24.57 8.32 2.26
N SER A 344 24.19 7.22 2.91
CA SER A 344 25.01 6.54 3.92
C SER A 344 24.60 5.08 4.06
N GLU A 345 25.59 4.21 4.29
CA GLU A 345 25.40 2.80 4.73
C GLU A 345 24.81 2.69 6.15
N ASN A 346 24.95 3.74 6.96
CA ASN A 346 24.51 3.77 8.36
C ASN A 346 23.02 4.10 8.49
N PHE A 347 22.23 4.05 7.40
CA PHE A 347 20.78 4.29 7.47
C PHE A 347 20.05 3.31 8.40
N VAL A 348 20.62 2.12 8.61
CA VAL A 348 20.12 1.10 9.53
C VAL A 348 20.19 1.55 11.00
N GLU A 349 21.06 2.51 11.32
CA GLU A 349 21.22 3.06 12.67
C GLU A 349 20.16 4.13 13.00
N MET A 350 19.39 4.59 12.02
CA MET A 350 18.29 5.53 12.25
C MET A 350 17.24 4.88 13.16
N GLY A 351 16.59 5.68 14.04
CA GLY A 351 15.72 5.14 15.09
C GLY A 351 14.60 4.23 14.59
N VAL A 352 13.99 4.54 13.44
CA VAL A 352 12.93 3.72 12.83
C VAL A 352 13.46 2.47 12.09
N ASN A 353 14.77 2.40 11.81
CA ASN A 353 15.38 1.27 11.10
C ASN A 353 16.14 0.33 12.04
N SER A 354 16.56 0.85 13.20
CA SER A 354 17.37 0.13 14.17
C SER A 354 16.62 -1.09 14.72
N PRO A 355 17.29 -2.24 14.87
CA PRO A 355 16.72 -3.35 15.62
C PRO A 355 16.66 -3.02 17.11
N ILE A 356 15.73 -3.67 17.82
CA ILE A 356 15.61 -3.56 19.27
C ILE A 356 16.63 -4.42 20.03
N VAL A 357 17.36 -5.27 19.31
CA VAL A 357 18.40 -6.15 19.86
C VAL A 357 19.79 -5.58 19.61
N PRO A 358 20.80 -5.91 20.46
CA PRO A 358 22.17 -5.44 20.25
C PRO A 358 22.75 -5.87 18.89
N VAL A 359 23.40 -4.94 18.20
CA VAL A 359 24.10 -5.19 16.93
C VAL A 359 25.61 -5.22 17.18
N ASN A 360 26.21 -6.40 17.01
CA ASN A 360 27.64 -6.62 17.20
C ASN A 360 28.25 -7.26 15.95
N ASN A 361 28.82 -6.43 15.07
CA ASN A 361 29.44 -6.87 13.82
C ASN A 361 30.76 -6.11 13.58
N ASN A 362 31.47 -6.44 12.51
CA ASN A 362 32.75 -5.81 12.12
C ASN A 362 32.59 -4.63 11.15
N PHE A 363 31.38 -4.11 10.92
CA PHE A 363 31.17 -2.96 10.04
C PHE A 363 31.56 -1.68 10.77
N ARG A 364 32.34 -0.81 10.12
CA ARG A 364 32.91 0.40 10.74
C ARG A 364 32.80 1.60 9.80
N ASP A 365 32.93 2.77 10.39
CA ASP A 365 32.98 4.07 9.72
C ASP A 365 31.69 4.38 8.94
N GLY A 366 31.81 4.91 7.72
CA GLY A 366 30.68 5.38 6.91
C GLY A 366 30.21 6.79 7.25
N LEU A 367 29.50 7.43 6.32
CA LEU A 367 28.96 8.78 6.51
C LEU A 367 27.94 8.77 7.67
N MET A 368 27.93 9.78 8.54
CA MET A 368 26.97 9.88 9.66
C MET A 368 26.94 8.65 10.59
N GLN A 369 28.11 8.02 10.86
CA GLN A 369 28.24 7.00 11.91
C GLN A 369 27.80 7.56 13.27
N MET A 370 26.78 6.94 13.89
CA MET A 370 26.16 7.43 15.14
C MET A 370 26.65 6.67 16.38
N TYR A 371 27.16 5.45 16.21
CA TYR A 371 27.73 4.64 17.27
C TYR A 371 29.24 4.84 17.42
N ILE A 372 29.70 4.73 18.66
CA ILE A 372 31.13 4.61 18.98
C ILE A 372 31.36 3.16 19.39
N TYR A 373 31.90 2.35 18.47
CA TYR A 373 32.19 0.94 18.73
C TYR A 373 33.42 0.79 19.63
N GLU A 374 33.29 -0.02 20.68
CA GLU A 374 34.37 -0.32 21.63
C GLU A 374 35.14 -1.60 21.23
N GLY A 375 36.40 -1.70 21.65
CA GLY A 375 37.28 -2.85 21.42
C GLY A 375 38.54 -2.50 20.61
N ASN A 376 39.55 -3.38 20.68
CA ASN A 376 40.85 -3.16 20.03
C ASN A 376 40.92 -3.74 18.61
N SER A 377 39.87 -4.44 18.15
CA SER A 377 39.81 -5.09 16.83
C SER A 377 38.43 -4.92 16.18
N ALA A 378 38.44 -4.75 14.85
CA ALA A 378 37.27 -4.79 13.98
C ALA A 378 37.30 -5.98 13.00
N SER A 379 37.99 -7.06 13.37
CA SER A 379 38.06 -8.29 12.58
C SER A 379 37.78 -9.53 13.44
N THR A 380 37.40 -10.63 12.80
CA THR A 380 37.16 -11.93 13.44
C THR A 380 37.80 -13.07 12.62
N PRO A 381 38.43 -14.07 13.24
CA PRO A 381 38.69 -14.18 14.69
C PRO A 381 39.70 -13.12 15.17
N ASN A 382 39.63 -12.75 16.45
CA ASN A 382 40.62 -11.85 17.09
C ASN A 382 40.94 -12.31 18.52
N GLY A 383 42.15 -11.99 19.00
CA GLY A 383 42.62 -12.33 20.35
C GLY A 383 42.97 -11.12 21.22
N ILE A 384 42.66 -9.90 20.76
CA ILE A 384 43.05 -8.65 21.42
C ILE A 384 41.85 -7.85 21.97
N GLY A 385 40.64 -8.41 21.85
CA GLY A 385 39.38 -7.79 22.25
C GLY A 385 38.69 -7.08 21.09
N GLY A 386 37.38 -7.29 20.95
CA GLY A 386 36.56 -6.82 19.82
C GLY A 386 35.32 -7.70 19.67
N VAL A 387 34.81 -7.80 18.44
CA VAL A 387 33.64 -8.64 18.12
C VAL A 387 34.05 -10.11 18.10
N TYR A 388 33.37 -10.92 18.91
CA TYR A 388 33.53 -12.38 18.89
C TYR A 388 32.55 -13.01 17.91
N GLU A 389 32.97 -14.10 17.27
CA GLU A 389 32.10 -14.95 16.46
C GLU A 389 30.88 -15.37 17.29
N ALA A 390 29.68 -15.22 16.73
CA ALA A 390 28.47 -15.69 17.37
C ALA A 390 28.54 -17.21 17.52
N SER A 391 28.06 -17.76 18.64
CA SER A 391 27.96 -19.21 18.89
C SER A 391 26.82 -19.86 18.10
N GLY A 392 26.56 -19.39 16.87
CA GLY A 392 25.54 -19.93 15.99
C GLY A 392 25.88 -21.36 15.54
N PRO A 393 24.90 -22.10 14.97
CA PRO A 393 25.16 -23.43 14.45
C PRO A 393 26.26 -23.38 13.38
N THR A 394 27.23 -24.30 13.47
CA THR A 394 28.36 -24.42 12.52
C THR A 394 27.93 -24.71 11.09
N ALA A 395 26.69 -25.17 10.89
CA ALA A 395 26.02 -25.27 9.61
C ALA A 395 24.54 -24.89 9.78
N TYR A 396 24.07 -23.93 8.99
CA TYR A 396 22.64 -23.59 8.87
C TYR A 396 22.26 -23.72 7.39
N GLY A 397 21.64 -24.84 7.03
CA GLY A 397 21.22 -25.12 5.66
C GLY A 397 19.90 -24.43 5.33
N TYR A 398 19.83 -23.72 4.20
CA TYR A 398 18.60 -23.06 3.73
C TYR A 398 17.72 -23.97 2.84
N GLY A 399 17.78 -25.28 3.08
CA GLY A 399 17.20 -26.34 2.25
C GLY A 399 18.21 -26.98 1.29
N ASN A 400 17.83 -28.10 0.69
CA ASN A 400 18.59 -28.78 -0.37
C ASN A 400 17.92 -28.47 -1.70
N GLN A 401 18.55 -27.66 -2.55
CA GLN A 401 18.06 -27.39 -3.91
C GLN A 401 18.97 -28.07 -4.93
N ASN A 402 18.41 -28.92 -5.79
CA ASN A 402 19.16 -29.55 -6.87
C ASN A 402 18.79 -28.92 -8.21
N PHE A 403 19.70 -28.10 -8.76
CA PHE A 403 19.54 -27.57 -10.11
C PHE A 403 20.34 -28.39 -11.13
N ASN A 404 19.72 -28.73 -12.27
CA ASN A 404 20.36 -29.40 -13.40
C ASN A 404 19.94 -28.69 -14.69
N GLY A 405 20.92 -28.31 -15.53
CA GLY A 405 20.66 -27.65 -16.80
C GLY A 405 21.84 -26.83 -17.30
N ARG A 406 21.71 -26.30 -18.52
CA ARG A 406 22.68 -25.35 -19.06
C ARG A 406 22.39 -23.95 -18.48
N ILE A 407 23.43 -23.17 -18.23
CA ILE A 407 23.27 -21.73 -17.96
C ILE A 407 22.71 -21.07 -19.23
N GLY A 408 21.59 -20.35 -19.10
CA GLY A 408 20.87 -19.75 -20.22
C GLY A 408 19.84 -18.70 -19.77
N ARG A 409 19.18 -18.06 -20.73
CA ARG A 409 18.03 -17.18 -20.51
C ARG A 409 16.78 -17.97 -20.85
N TYR A 410 15.90 -18.16 -19.87
CA TYR A 410 14.70 -18.98 -19.97
C TYR A 410 13.48 -18.13 -19.67
N GLU A 411 12.38 -18.44 -20.35
CA GLU A 411 11.08 -17.80 -20.11
C GLU A 411 10.17 -18.76 -19.37
N PHE A 412 9.25 -18.21 -18.56
CA PHE A 412 8.15 -18.99 -18.02
C PHE A 412 7.21 -19.42 -19.14
N ASN A 413 6.67 -20.63 -19.04
CA ASN A 413 5.69 -21.16 -19.99
C ASN A 413 4.31 -21.26 -19.32
N ASN A 414 3.71 -20.10 -19.06
CA ASN A 414 2.40 -19.96 -18.44
C ASN A 414 1.42 -19.25 -19.38
N ASP A 415 0.12 -19.54 -19.25
CA ASP A 415 -0.93 -18.79 -19.95
C ASP A 415 -1.13 -17.43 -19.26
N PRO A 416 -0.81 -16.30 -19.92
CA PRO A 416 -0.87 -14.98 -19.29
C PRO A 416 -2.31 -14.45 -19.11
N TYR A 417 -3.31 -15.02 -19.80
CA TYR A 417 -4.67 -14.48 -19.83
C TYR A 417 -5.64 -15.23 -18.93
N MET A 418 -5.37 -16.52 -18.65
CA MET A 418 -6.32 -17.39 -17.96
C MET A 418 -6.76 -16.85 -16.59
N GLN A 419 -5.83 -16.37 -15.76
CA GLN A 419 -6.19 -15.80 -14.45
C GLN A 419 -6.96 -14.48 -14.56
N ALA A 420 -6.64 -13.65 -15.56
CA ALA A 420 -7.38 -12.42 -15.83
C ALA A 420 -8.83 -12.73 -16.25
N ALA A 421 -9.02 -13.76 -17.06
CA ALA A 421 -10.33 -14.20 -17.52
C ALA A 421 -11.15 -14.76 -16.35
N ILE A 422 -10.56 -15.62 -15.50
CA ILE A 422 -11.25 -16.18 -14.32
C ILE A 422 -11.62 -15.06 -13.35
N PHE A 423 -10.73 -14.10 -13.10
CA PHE A 423 -11.01 -12.97 -12.22
C PHE A 423 -12.15 -12.09 -12.72
N PHE A 424 -12.14 -11.71 -14.00
CA PHE A 424 -13.23 -10.92 -14.57
C PHE A 424 -14.57 -11.67 -14.47
N ASN A 425 -14.58 -12.98 -14.70
CA ASN A 425 -15.77 -13.81 -14.55
C ASN A 425 -16.17 -14.06 -13.08
N SER A 426 -15.24 -13.87 -12.14
CA SER A 426 -15.50 -13.98 -10.70
C SER A 426 -16.10 -12.71 -10.11
N GLN A 427 -16.20 -11.61 -10.87
CA GLN A 427 -16.83 -10.35 -10.44
C GLN A 427 -18.36 -10.40 -10.61
N ASP A 428 -19.08 -9.61 -9.80
CA ASP A 428 -20.51 -9.38 -10.06
C ASP A 428 -20.72 -8.40 -11.24
N ASN A 429 -21.97 -8.29 -11.72
CA ASN A 429 -22.29 -7.49 -12.90
C ASN A 429 -21.90 -6.01 -12.76
N TYR A 430 -21.99 -5.44 -11.55
CA TYR A 430 -21.65 -4.04 -11.30
C TYR A 430 -20.13 -3.85 -11.33
N SER A 431 -19.40 -4.75 -10.67
CA SER A 431 -17.94 -4.79 -10.64
C SER A 431 -17.32 -5.03 -12.03
N GLN A 432 -17.95 -5.88 -12.85
CA GLN A 432 -17.56 -6.05 -14.25
C GLN A 432 -17.78 -4.77 -15.06
N GLN A 433 -18.86 -4.03 -14.79
CA GLN A 433 -19.11 -2.74 -15.43
C GLN A 433 -18.08 -1.69 -15.00
N HIS A 434 -17.73 -1.61 -13.72
CA HIS A 434 -16.67 -0.72 -13.25
C HIS A 434 -15.31 -1.06 -13.87
N THR A 435 -14.98 -2.35 -13.99
CA THR A 435 -13.74 -2.80 -14.66
C THR A 435 -13.72 -2.38 -16.14
N VAL A 436 -14.85 -2.55 -16.86
CA VAL A 436 -15.00 -2.07 -18.24
C VAL A 436 -14.83 -0.56 -18.34
N ASP A 437 -15.42 0.20 -17.42
CA ASP A 437 -15.32 1.66 -17.43
C ASP A 437 -13.91 2.13 -17.03
N GLY A 438 -13.20 1.39 -16.17
CA GLY A 438 -11.78 1.57 -15.91
C GLY A 438 -10.94 1.46 -17.19
N TYR A 439 -11.13 0.38 -17.96
CA TYR A 439 -10.45 0.23 -19.27
C TYR A 439 -10.85 1.32 -20.26
N ARG A 440 -12.13 1.70 -20.32
CA ARG A 440 -12.59 2.78 -21.21
C ARG A 440 -11.96 4.12 -20.85
N PHE A 441 -11.83 4.42 -19.56
CA PHE A 441 -11.19 5.63 -19.09
C PHE A 441 -9.71 5.64 -19.46
N GLU A 442 -8.94 4.65 -19.00
CA GLU A 442 -7.49 4.67 -19.19
C GLU A 442 -7.08 4.49 -20.66
N VAL A 443 -7.60 3.48 -21.35
CA VAL A 443 -7.30 3.26 -22.78
C VAL A 443 -7.90 4.38 -23.64
N GLY A 444 -8.95 5.05 -23.17
CA GLY A 444 -9.52 6.24 -23.81
C GLY A 444 -8.53 7.39 -23.90
N LEU A 445 -7.67 7.53 -22.88
CA LEU A 445 -6.67 8.59 -22.75
C LEU A 445 -5.33 8.31 -23.43
N VAL A 446 -5.08 7.06 -23.85
CA VAL A 446 -3.94 6.72 -24.71
C VAL A 446 -3.96 7.60 -25.97
N ALA A 447 -2.85 8.21 -26.36
CA ALA A 447 -2.82 9.09 -27.53
C ALA A 447 -2.72 8.29 -28.85
N ASP A 448 -1.87 7.26 -28.86
CA ASP A 448 -1.64 6.43 -30.04
C ASP A 448 -2.81 5.47 -30.34
N GLN A 449 -3.44 5.64 -31.50
CA GLN A 449 -4.58 4.84 -31.92
C GLN A 449 -4.24 3.36 -32.17
N ASN A 450 -3.04 3.06 -32.67
CA ASN A 450 -2.60 1.70 -32.90
C ASN A 450 -2.40 0.97 -31.57
N VAL A 451 -1.86 1.65 -30.55
CA VAL A 451 -1.74 1.08 -29.20
C VAL A 451 -3.12 0.71 -28.65
N LYS A 452 -4.14 1.58 -28.76
CA LYS A 452 -5.51 1.25 -28.34
C LYS A 452 -6.04 0.00 -29.03
N ILE A 453 -5.96 -0.01 -30.36
CA ILE A 453 -6.49 -1.10 -31.20
C ILE A 453 -5.75 -2.41 -30.89
N ASN A 454 -4.42 -2.36 -30.77
CA ASN A 454 -3.61 -3.53 -30.47
C ASN A 454 -3.89 -4.06 -29.07
N PHE A 455 -3.96 -3.20 -28.05
CA PHE A 455 -4.26 -3.62 -26.68
C PHE A 455 -5.62 -4.32 -26.61
N VAL A 456 -6.66 -3.73 -27.19
CA VAL A 456 -8.00 -4.33 -27.21
C VAL A 456 -8.01 -5.65 -27.99
N ASN A 457 -7.39 -5.70 -29.16
CA ASN A 457 -7.44 -6.88 -30.03
C ASN A 457 -6.54 -8.03 -29.59
N LYS A 458 -5.40 -7.75 -28.96
CA LYS A 458 -4.38 -8.75 -28.60
C LYS A 458 -4.41 -9.14 -27.12
N VAL A 459 -4.81 -8.22 -26.24
CA VAL A 459 -4.82 -8.47 -24.79
C VAL A 459 -6.25 -8.72 -24.34
N LEU A 460 -7.14 -7.73 -24.44
CA LEU A 460 -8.50 -7.87 -23.91
C LEU A 460 -9.29 -8.96 -24.62
N ASN A 461 -9.15 -9.08 -25.94
CA ASN A 461 -9.87 -10.10 -26.70
C ASN A 461 -9.37 -11.52 -26.41
N SER A 462 -8.12 -11.68 -25.98
CA SER A 462 -7.58 -12.97 -25.52
C SER A 462 -8.07 -13.31 -24.11
N ILE A 463 -8.42 -12.32 -23.30
CA ILE A 463 -9.00 -12.51 -21.97
C ILE A 463 -10.50 -12.84 -22.06
N ASP A 464 -11.29 -11.93 -22.64
CA ASP A 464 -12.74 -12.08 -22.76
C ASP A 464 -13.29 -11.19 -23.91
N ASN A 465 -14.00 -11.79 -24.86
CA ASN A 465 -14.52 -11.07 -26.03
C ASN A 465 -15.62 -10.06 -25.66
N CYS A 466 -16.43 -10.32 -24.62
CA CYS A 466 -17.47 -9.39 -24.19
C CYS A 466 -16.85 -8.12 -23.59
N LEU A 467 -15.85 -8.27 -22.71
CA LEU A 467 -15.01 -7.20 -22.20
C LEU A 467 -14.40 -6.39 -23.35
N ALA A 468 -13.69 -7.05 -24.27
CA ALA A 468 -13.02 -6.39 -25.38
C ALA A 468 -13.99 -5.57 -26.24
N ARG A 469 -15.17 -6.11 -26.55
CA ARG A 469 -16.20 -5.42 -27.34
C ARG A 469 -16.82 -4.24 -26.59
N ARG A 470 -17.08 -4.38 -25.29
CA ARG A 470 -17.61 -3.28 -24.45
C ARG A 470 -16.61 -2.13 -24.35
N VAL A 471 -15.33 -2.44 -24.19
CA VAL A 471 -14.25 -1.44 -24.21
C VAL A 471 -14.13 -0.81 -25.59
N ALA A 472 -14.04 -1.61 -26.67
CA ALA A 472 -13.96 -1.12 -28.04
C ALA A 472 -15.08 -0.13 -28.40
N TYR A 473 -16.31 -0.43 -27.98
CA TYR A 473 -17.46 0.46 -28.15
C TYR A 473 -17.25 1.83 -27.49
N GLY A 474 -16.76 1.84 -26.24
CA GLY A 474 -16.49 3.10 -25.51
C GLY A 474 -15.33 3.91 -26.08
N LEU A 475 -14.38 3.24 -26.73
CA LEU A 475 -13.23 3.88 -27.39
C LEU A 475 -13.55 4.35 -28.82
N GLY A 476 -14.72 3.98 -29.38
CA GLY A 476 -15.07 4.28 -30.76
C GLY A 476 -14.22 3.54 -31.81
N ILE A 477 -13.69 2.37 -31.47
CA ILE A 477 -12.86 1.55 -32.39
C ILE A 477 -13.65 0.32 -32.90
N PRO A 478 -13.22 -0.34 -34.00
CA PRO A 478 -13.90 -1.52 -34.51
C PRO A 478 -14.07 -2.62 -33.45
N LEU A 479 -15.28 -3.18 -33.36
CA LEU A 479 -15.57 -4.26 -32.41
C LEU A 479 -14.86 -5.56 -32.84
N PRO A 480 -13.99 -6.15 -32.01
CA PRO A 480 -13.31 -7.38 -32.38
C PRO A 480 -14.30 -8.54 -32.53
N ALA A 481 -14.05 -9.38 -33.55
CA ALA A 481 -14.62 -10.72 -33.62
C ALA A 481 -13.99 -11.61 -32.53
N ALA A 482 -14.72 -12.63 -32.09
CA ALA A 482 -14.16 -13.65 -31.22
C ALA A 482 -12.96 -14.33 -31.92
N GLN A 483 -11.86 -14.50 -31.20
CA GLN A 483 -10.63 -15.12 -31.72
C GLN A 483 -10.47 -16.54 -31.20
N GLU A 484 -9.89 -17.40 -32.04
CA GLU A 484 -9.40 -18.71 -31.61
C GLU A 484 -8.27 -18.51 -30.58
N GLY A 485 -8.34 -19.20 -29.44
CA GLY A 485 -7.40 -19.00 -28.33
C GLY A 485 -7.81 -17.94 -27.30
N THR A 486 -9.01 -17.34 -27.41
CA THR A 486 -9.62 -16.60 -26.29
C THR A 486 -9.76 -17.53 -25.09
N ALA A 487 -9.36 -17.08 -23.89
CA ALA A 487 -9.42 -17.87 -22.67
C ALA A 487 -10.84 -18.41 -22.46
N ASN A 488 -10.93 -19.74 -22.31
CA ASN A 488 -12.20 -20.42 -22.05
C ASN A 488 -12.25 -20.83 -20.58
N VAL A 489 -12.97 -20.04 -19.78
CA VAL A 489 -13.09 -20.24 -18.32
C VAL A 489 -14.40 -20.90 -17.91
N SER A 490 -15.12 -21.55 -18.83
CA SER A 490 -16.49 -22.07 -18.63
C SER A 490 -16.71 -22.72 -17.26
N GLY A 491 -17.36 -21.99 -16.35
CA GLY A 491 -17.78 -22.47 -15.03
C GLY A 491 -16.74 -22.35 -13.89
N VAL A 492 -15.53 -21.87 -14.15
CA VAL A 492 -14.49 -21.70 -13.12
C VAL A 492 -14.52 -20.27 -12.59
N MET A 493 -14.69 -20.13 -11.27
CA MET A 493 -14.67 -18.85 -10.56
C MET A 493 -13.93 -19.00 -9.23
N TYR A 494 -13.23 -17.95 -8.83
CA TYR A 494 -12.53 -17.86 -7.55
C TYR A 494 -12.96 -16.58 -6.81
N PRO A 495 -14.11 -16.57 -6.13
CA PRO A 495 -14.60 -15.40 -5.39
C PRO A 495 -13.59 -14.82 -4.40
N SER A 496 -12.69 -15.65 -3.85
CA SER A 496 -11.61 -15.18 -2.97
C SER A 496 -10.67 -14.15 -3.63
N GLN A 497 -10.53 -14.18 -4.95
CA GLN A 497 -9.70 -13.24 -5.69
C GLN A 497 -10.35 -11.86 -5.86
N TYR A 498 -11.68 -11.74 -5.69
CA TYR A 498 -12.39 -10.47 -5.72
C TYR A 498 -13.17 -10.25 -4.41
N PRO A 499 -12.48 -9.91 -3.30
CA PRO A 499 -13.06 -9.88 -1.95
C PRO A 499 -14.01 -8.69 -1.70
N LEU A 500 -14.37 -7.92 -2.73
CA LEU A 500 -15.37 -6.85 -2.67
C LEU A 500 -16.80 -7.36 -2.84
N GLN A 501 -16.99 -8.64 -3.23
CA GLN A 501 -18.31 -9.23 -3.30
C GLN A 501 -18.98 -9.30 -1.92
N TYR A 502 -20.15 -8.66 -1.82
CA TYR A 502 -20.91 -8.59 -0.58
C TYR A 502 -21.61 -9.92 -0.28
N THR A 503 -20.87 -10.84 0.32
CA THR A 503 -21.42 -12.12 0.80
C THR A 503 -21.80 -12.07 2.28
N THR A 504 -21.20 -11.14 3.04
CA THR A 504 -21.43 -10.95 4.48
C THR A 504 -21.37 -9.48 4.90
N PRO A 505 -22.13 -9.08 5.94
CA PRO A 505 -22.01 -7.75 6.53
C PRO A 505 -20.60 -7.48 7.05
N GLN A 506 -20.04 -6.32 6.69
CA GLN A 506 -18.70 -5.91 7.09
C GLN A 506 -18.74 -4.97 8.32
N PRO A 507 -17.74 -5.01 9.22
CA PRO A 507 -17.68 -4.11 10.39
C PRO A 507 -17.66 -2.65 9.98
N VAL A 508 -18.43 -1.80 10.68
CA VAL A 508 -18.56 -0.37 10.39
C VAL A 508 -17.64 0.52 11.24
N VAL A 509 -16.80 -0.09 12.07
CA VAL A 509 -15.91 0.60 13.00
C VAL A 509 -15.01 1.59 12.25
N GLY A 510 -15.02 2.84 12.68
CA GLY A 510 -14.18 3.89 12.09
C GLY A 510 -14.63 4.36 10.69
N LEU A 511 -15.83 3.99 10.24
CA LEU A 511 -16.47 4.68 9.10
C LEU A 511 -16.99 6.06 9.56
N SER A 512 -17.06 7.00 8.62
CA SER A 512 -17.44 8.38 8.90
C SER A 512 -18.81 8.73 8.30
N VAL A 513 -19.65 9.43 9.05
CA VAL A 513 -20.98 9.86 8.60
C VAL A 513 -21.08 11.38 8.57
N GLY A 514 -21.52 11.93 7.44
CA GLY A 514 -21.79 13.36 7.29
C GLY A 514 -23.21 13.71 7.72
N ILE A 515 -23.37 14.46 8.81
CA ILE A 515 -24.67 15.00 9.24
C ILE A 515 -24.88 16.35 8.56
N VAL A 516 -25.66 16.38 7.48
CA VAL A 516 -25.88 17.59 6.67
C VAL A 516 -27.14 18.32 7.14
N THR A 517 -27.05 19.65 7.27
CA THR A 517 -28.12 20.45 7.87
C THR A 517 -28.10 21.92 7.41
N ASP A 518 -29.20 22.63 7.62
CA ASP A 518 -29.26 24.09 7.42
C ASP A 518 -28.61 24.86 8.59
N SER A 519 -28.66 26.20 8.57
CA SER A 519 -28.16 27.03 9.68
C SER A 519 -28.90 26.85 11.00
N ALA A 520 -30.00 26.08 11.03
CA ALA A 520 -30.63 25.72 12.28
C ALA A 520 -29.84 24.61 12.99
N GLY A 521 -29.22 23.67 12.27
CA GLY A 521 -28.53 22.50 12.83
C GLY A 521 -29.49 21.47 13.42
N PRO A 522 -29.08 20.23 13.79
CA PRO A 522 -29.91 19.30 14.58
C PRO A 522 -30.33 19.88 15.95
N SER A 523 -31.42 19.37 16.54
CA SER A 523 -31.68 19.64 17.96
C SER A 523 -30.67 18.92 18.85
N THR A 524 -30.45 19.41 20.06
CA THR A 524 -29.53 18.76 21.02
C THR A 524 -29.94 17.33 21.36
N SER A 525 -31.25 17.05 21.43
CA SER A 525 -31.77 15.70 21.65
C SER A 525 -31.55 14.78 20.44
N ASP A 526 -31.74 15.28 19.22
CA ASP A 526 -31.51 14.49 18.01
C ASP A 526 -30.02 14.14 17.90
N LEU A 527 -29.13 15.12 18.12
CA LEU A 527 -27.70 14.89 18.08
C LEU A 527 -27.26 13.90 19.17
N ALA A 528 -27.77 14.01 20.39
CA ALA A 528 -27.46 13.06 21.46
C ALA A 528 -27.91 11.62 21.10
N ALA A 529 -29.07 11.46 20.48
CA ALA A 529 -29.56 10.16 20.03
C ALA A 529 -28.69 9.58 18.89
N ILE A 530 -28.30 10.41 17.92
CA ILE A 530 -27.37 10.01 16.84
C ILE A 530 -26.03 9.57 17.43
N GLN A 531 -25.47 10.39 18.33
CA GLN A 531 -24.18 10.13 18.96
C GLN A 531 -24.20 8.81 19.76
N GLN A 532 -25.27 8.53 20.50
CA GLN A 532 -25.41 7.26 21.21
C GLN A 532 -25.33 6.04 20.27
N VAL A 533 -25.98 6.11 19.10
CA VAL A 533 -25.94 5.03 18.10
C VAL A 533 -24.54 4.91 17.51
N PHE A 534 -23.93 6.04 17.15
CA PHE A 534 -22.61 6.08 16.53
C PHE A 534 -21.52 5.60 17.48
N ASP A 535 -21.54 5.99 18.75
CA ASP A 535 -20.62 5.50 19.77
C ASP A 535 -20.73 3.99 19.97
N GLY A 536 -21.97 3.46 19.99
CA GLY A 536 -22.22 2.01 20.09
C GLY A 536 -21.70 1.20 18.90
N GLN A 537 -21.56 1.83 17.73
CA GLN A 537 -20.99 1.24 16.51
C GLN A 537 -19.56 1.69 16.21
N GLN A 538 -18.99 2.53 17.07
CA GLN A 538 -17.67 3.12 16.91
C GLN A 538 -17.51 3.92 15.59
N LEU A 539 -18.58 4.55 15.12
CA LEU A 539 -18.61 5.44 13.96
C LEU A 539 -18.05 6.82 14.31
N LEU A 540 -17.48 7.48 13.31
CA LEU A 540 -17.09 8.88 13.36
C LEU A 540 -18.16 9.72 12.65
N PHE A 541 -18.25 11.01 12.97
CA PHE A 541 -19.16 11.90 12.26
C PHE A 541 -18.69 13.35 12.28
N ASP A 542 -19.16 14.10 11.29
CA ASP A 542 -19.06 15.56 11.22
C ASP A 542 -20.44 16.18 11.03
N ILE A 543 -20.60 17.42 11.49
CA ILE A 543 -21.80 18.22 11.24
C ILE A 543 -21.46 19.25 10.16
N ILE A 544 -22.14 19.16 9.02
CA ILE A 544 -21.92 19.98 7.84
C ILE A 544 -23.10 20.92 7.64
N ALA A 545 -22.83 22.23 7.64
CA ALA A 545 -23.83 23.29 7.51
C ALA A 545 -23.35 24.40 6.54
N PRO A 546 -24.14 25.47 6.30
CA PRO A 546 -23.68 26.59 5.47
C PRO A 546 -22.45 27.32 6.02
N HIS A 547 -22.19 27.24 7.33
CA HIS A 547 -21.00 27.80 7.98
C HIS A 547 -20.57 26.92 9.16
N GLN A 548 -19.29 27.01 9.54
CA GLN A 548 -18.76 26.36 10.74
C GLN A 548 -19.20 27.09 12.01
N GLY A 549 -19.03 26.43 13.16
CA GLY A 549 -19.30 27.01 14.47
C GLY A 549 -20.77 26.95 14.88
N PRO A 550 -21.20 27.81 15.83
CA PRO A 550 -22.52 27.69 16.45
C PRO A 550 -23.70 27.82 15.46
N LEU A 551 -24.63 26.87 15.51
CA LEU A 551 -25.89 26.86 14.77
C LEU A 551 -27.07 27.26 15.68
N THR A 552 -28.21 27.61 15.08
CA THR A 552 -29.34 28.23 15.81
C THR A 552 -29.92 27.35 16.92
N ARG A 553 -29.90 26.02 16.78
CA ARG A 553 -30.41 25.06 17.79
C ARG A 553 -29.38 24.64 18.85
N GLY A 554 -28.23 25.32 18.93
CA GLY A 554 -27.27 25.17 20.02
C GLY A 554 -26.19 24.09 19.82
N VAL A 555 -26.15 23.47 18.65
CA VAL A 555 -25.04 22.58 18.22
C VAL A 555 -24.04 23.38 17.38
N SER A 556 -22.79 22.92 17.25
CA SER A 556 -21.81 23.56 16.37
C SER A 556 -21.49 22.68 15.16
N ALA A 557 -21.48 23.28 13.98
CA ALA A 557 -20.99 22.63 12.77
C ALA A 557 -19.47 22.49 12.83
N THR A 558 -18.96 21.28 12.55
CA THR A 558 -17.53 21.01 12.45
C THR A 558 -17.00 21.41 11.08
N GLN A 559 -17.83 21.32 10.04
CA GLN A 559 -17.47 21.67 8.66
C GLN A 559 -18.57 22.50 7.99
N SER A 560 -18.20 23.19 6.91
CA SER A 560 -19.14 23.85 6.01
C SER A 560 -19.28 23.09 4.69
N TYR A 561 -20.32 23.37 3.91
CA TYR A 561 -20.44 22.83 2.55
C TYR A 561 -19.28 23.23 1.61
N ILE A 562 -18.58 24.34 1.90
CA ILE A 562 -17.41 24.79 1.14
C ILE A 562 -16.17 23.98 1.51
N THR A 563 -16.00 23.67 2.79
CA THR A 563 -14.81 22.98 3.33
C THR A 563 -14.95 21.46 3.31
N SER A 564 -16.05 20.93 2.78
CA SER A 564 -16.41 19.52 2.85
C SER A 564 -16.98 19.00 1.53
N SER A 565 -17.21 17.69 1.45
CA SER A 565 -17.81 17.00 0.31
C SER A 565 -18.36 15.67 0.76
N SER A 566 -19.36 15.13 0.07
CA SER A 566 -19.86 13.80 0.44
C SER A 566 -18.81 12.72 0.21
N VAL A 567 -17.85 12.94 -0.69
CA VAL A 567 -16.73 12.01 -0.96
C VAL A 567 -15.84 11.71 0.25
N PHE A 568 -15.88 12.52 1.31
CA PHE A 568 -15.12 12.25 2.54
C PHE A 568 -15.84 11.33 3.54
N PHE A 569 -17.12 11.04 3.32
CA PHE A 569 -17.96 10.28 4.24
C PHE A 569 -18.41 8.97 3.63
N ASP A 570 -18.69 7.98 4.47
CA ASP A 570 -19.20 6.67 4.02
C ASP A 570 -20.73 6.66 3.95
N ALA A 571 -21.40 7.57 4.66
CA ALA A 571 -22.85 7.77 4.61
C ALA A 571 -23.23 9.23 4.90
N VAL A 572 -24.47 9.60 4.57
CA VAL A 572 -25.02 10.95 4.82
C VAL A 572 -26.33 10.85 5.61
N ILE A 573 -26.48 11.69 6.63
CA ILE A 573 -27.75 11.89 7.36
C ILE A 573 -28.20 13.33 7.20
N ILE A 574 -29.41 13.52 6.69
CA ILE A 574 -30.01 14.83 6.50
C ILE A 574 -30.81 15.20 7.74
N VAL A 575 -30.56 16.39 8.30
CA VAL A 575 -31.30 16.90 9.46
C VAL A 575 -31.77 18.34 9.22
N GLY A 576 -33.04 18.62 9.51
CA GLY A 576 -33.62 19.96 9.41
C GLY A 576 -34.62 20.08 8.26
N ASN A 577 -35.52 21.06 8.32
CA ASN A 577 -36.71 21.10 7.45
C ASN A 577 -36.49 21.86 6.13
N ASN A 578 -35.36 22.54 5.96
CA ASN A 578 -35.08 23.31 4.74
C ASN A 578 -34.10 22.57 3.81
N THR A 579 -34.62 21.63 3.03
CA THR A 579 -33.85 20.89 2.01
C THR A 579 -33.69 21.67 0.70
N SER A 580 -34.17 22.92 0.62
CA SER A 580 -34.09 23.74 -0.60
C SER A 580 -32.74 24.45 -0.79
N LEU A 581 -31.80 24.27 0.14
CA LEU A 581 -30.45 24.85 0.05
C LEU A 581 -29.66 24.19 -1.10
N PRO A 582 -29.17 24.95 -2.10
CA PRO A 582 -28.48 24.39 -3.26
C PRO A 582 -27.25 23.55 -2.88
N ASP A 583 -26.45 24.01 -1.93
CA ASP A 583 -25.24 23.29 -1.49
C ASP A 583 -25.57 21.96 -0.79
N LEU A 584 -26.64 21.94 0.02
CA LEU A 584 -27.15 20.72 0.65
C LEU A 584 -27.63 19.74 -0.41
N GLN A 585 -28.38 20.20 -1.41
CA GLN A 585 -28.85 19.36 -2.52
C GLN A 585 -27.70 18.79 -3.34
N ALA A 586 -26.68 19.61 -3.65
CA ALA A 586 -25.50 19.16 -4.36
C ALA A 586 -24.74 18.07 -3.57
N PHE A 587 -24.63 18.24 -2.25
CA PHE A 587 -23.99 17.25 -1.37
C PHE A 587 -24.74 15.91 -1.36
N ILE A 588 -26.07 15.94 -1.25
CA ILE A 588 -26.93 14.74 -1.30
C ILE A 588 -26.83 14.08 -2.68
N GLN A 589 -26.91 14.87 -3.75
CA GLN A 589 -26.84 14.35 -5.11
C GLN A 589 -25.49 13.67 -5.37
N GLU A 590 -24.39 14.25 -4.90
CA GLU A 590 -23.06 13.62 -4.98
C GLU A 590 -23.04 12.29 -4.23
N ALA A 591 -23.54 12.25 -2.98
CA ALA A 591 -23.62 11.02 -2.20
C ALA A 591 -24.46 9.94 -2.90
N TYR A 592 -25.59 10.33 -3.49
CA TYR A 592 -26.49 9.43 -4.21
C TYR A 592 -25.84 8.86 -5.46
N THR A 593 -25.18 9.71 -6.25
CA THR A 593 -24.46 9.30 -7.47
C THR A 593 -23.32 8.32 -7.17
N HIS A 594 -22.71 8.40 -5.98
CA HIS A 594 -21.68 7.45 -5.52
C HIS A 594 -22.23 6.23 -4.77
N GLY A 595 -23.56 6.04 -4.75
CA GLY A 595 -24.18 4.86 -4.15
C GLY A 595 -24.09 4.80 -2.62
N LYS A 596 -23.87 5.94 -1.95
CA LYS A 596 -23.74 5.98 -0.49
C LYS A 596 -25.09 5.81 0.20
N PRO A 597 -25.15 5.20 1.40
CA PRO A 597 -26.35 5.24 2.23
C PRO A 597 -26.73 6.67 2.61
N ILE A 598 -27.99 7.02 2.38
CA ILE A 598 -28.56 8.33 2.72
C ILE A 598 -29.77 8.11 3.64
N GLY A 599 -29.74 8.72 4.82
CA GLY A 599 -30.85 8.76 5.76
C GLY A 599 -31.33 10.19 6.00
N ALA A 600 -32.54 10.34 6.54
CA ALA A 600 -33.09 11.64 6.91
C ALA A 600 -33.84 11.56 8.24
N LEU A 601 -33.71 12.60 9.07
CA LEU A 601 -34.38 12.73 10.36
C LEU A 601 -35.29 13.97 10.35
N GLY A 602 -36.59 13.76 10.58
CA GLY A 602 -37.62 14.80 10.55
C GLY A 602 -38.59 14.67 9.37
N GLY A 603 -39.45 15.67 9.15
CA GLY A 603 -40.47 15.68 8.10
C GLY A 603 -39.94 15.88 6.66
N THR A 604 -38.66 15.61 6.43
CA THR A 604 -37.93 15.78 5.16
C THR A 604 -38.17 14.68 4.14
N SER A 605 -39.21 13.87 4.32
CA SER A 605 -39.67 12.93 3.30
C SER A 605 -40.49 13.69 2.24
N SER A 606 -39.81 14.44 1.38
CA SER A 606 -40.41 15.01 0.17
C SER A 606 -39.40 15.01 -0.96
#